data_AF-A0A430PZ80-F1
#
_entry.id   AF-A0A430PZ80-F1
#
_cell.length_a   1.000
_cell.length_b   1.000
_cell.length_c   1.000
_cell.angle_alpha   90.00
_cell.angle_beta   90.00
_cell.angle_gamma   90.00
#
_symmetry.space_group_name_H-M   'P 1'
#
loop_
_entity.id
_entity.type
_entity.pdbx_description
1 polymer ?
#
loop_
_entity_poly.entity_id
_entity_poly.type
_entity_poly.pdbx_seq_one_letter_code
_entity_poly.pdbx_strand_id
1 'polypeptide(L)'
;MQERSRVSLILRSAYFRKELEKIVASSLKSGCLNANVIALKQIVEYLTPQTRLGSSAFTRGTPLFLQFCVAWKVSFTRSSCATVPVVPINDLRAVQLGSYVKGERLIRCKLASVYRLVDIFGWNTGINNHITARVSRDADEYLINPIGLLYNELTASSLVKINLEGSILVQGSVDLGIDRQSWMLHAAVHSARPDVRCIIHLSTSAAVA
;
A
#
# COMPACT_ATOMS: atom_id res chain seq x y z
N MET A 1 -22.60 -29.68 -24.00
CA MET A 1 -22.19 -30.52 -22.85
C MET A 1 -20.83 -31.21 -23.04
N GLN A 2 -20.41 -31.58 -24.26
CA GLN A 2 -19.17 -32.34 -24.51
C GLN A 2 -17.87 -31.59 -24.16
N GLU A 3 -17.80 -30.27 -24.31
CA GLU A 3 -16.59 -29.48 -23.97
C GLU A 3 -16.22 -29.56 -22.49
N ARG A 4 -17.20 -29.52 -21.58
CA ARG A 4 -16.95 -29.63 -20.12
C ARG A 4 -16.37 -31.00 -19.75
N SER A 5 -16.74 -32.05 -20.46
CA SER A 5 -16.20 -33.40 -20.27
C SER A 5 -14.72 -33.46 -20.65
N ARG A 6 -14.32 -32.83 -21.77
CA ARG A 6 -12.92 -32.82 -22.22
C ARG A 6 -12.01 -32.07 -21.25
N VAL A 7 -12.43 -30.90 -20.79
CA VAL A 7 -11.68 -30.11 -19.80
C VAL A 7 -11.51 -30.86 -18.48
N SER A 8 -12.57 -31.55 -18.01
CA SER A 8 -12.48 -32.36 -16.78
C SER A 8 -11.48 -33.51 -16.88
N LEU A 9 -11.34 -34.11 -18.07
CA LEU A 9 -10.43 -35.22 -18.33
C LEU A 9 -8.96 -34.74 -18.32
N ILE A 10 -8.72 -33.56 -18.88
CA ILE A 10 -7.40 -32.89 -18.88
C ILE A 10 -6.97 -32.54 -17.45
N LEU A 11 -7.85 -31.91 -16.66
CA LEU A 11 -7.58 -31.52 -15.27
C LEU A 11 -7.34 -32.73 -14.34
N ARG A 12 -7.90 -33.90 -14.67
CA ARG A 12 -7.71 -35.15 -13.92
C ARG A 12 -6.52 -35.98 -14.41
N SER A 13 -5.89 -35.61 -15.53
CA SER A 13 -4.76 -36.38 -16.06
C SER A 13 -3.51 -36.24 -15.18
N ALA A 14 -2.81 -37.34 -14.99
CA ALA A 14 -1.57 -37.37 -14.20
C ALA A 14 -0.43 -36.59 -14.88
N TYR A 15 -0.44 -36.54 -16.23
CA TYR A 15 0.57 -35.83 -17.01
C TYR A 15 0.48 -34.31 -16.80
N PHE A 16 -0.75 -33.76 -16.91
CA PHE A 16 -1.00 -32.34 -16.68
C PHE A 16 -0.60 -31.89 -15.27
N ARG A 17 -0.88 -32.71 -14.25
CA ARG A 17 -0.45 -32.43 -12.87
C ARG A 17 1.07 -32.37 -12.72
N LYS A 18 1.80 -33.34 -13.26
CA LYS A 18 3.27 -33.35 -13.21
C LYS A 18 3.89 -32.16 -13.92
N GLU A 19 3.30 -31.74 -15.04
CA GLU A 19 3.78 -30.59 -15.79
C GLU A 19 3.52 -29.27 -15.06
N LEU A 20 2.34 -29.14 -14.44
CA LEU A 20 2.04 -28.04 -13.51
C LEU A 20 3.01 -27.99 -12.33
N GLU A 21 3.26 -29.13 -11.68
CA GLU A 21 4.21 -29.22 -10.56
C GLU A 21 5.62 -28.78 -10.97
N LYS A 22 6.05 -29.16 -12.18
CA LYS A 22 7.35 -28.75 -12.75
C LYS A 22 7.42 -27.25 -13.02
N ILE A 23 6.35 -26.65 -13.55
CA ILE A 23 6.25 -25.20 -13.79
C ILE A 23 6.22 -24.41 -12.48
N VAL A 24 5.51 -24.91 -11.47
CA VAL A 24 5.47 -24.30 -10.14
C VAL A 24 6.85 -24.38 -9.48
N ALA A 25 7.51 -25.54 -9.54
CA ALA A 25 8.86 -25.72 -9.00
C ALA A 25 9.91 -24.85 -9.70
N SER A 26 9.84 -24.68 -11.02
CA SER A 26 10.73 -23.78 -11.76
C SER A 26 10.47 -22.31 -11.41
N SER A 27 9.21 -21.93 -11.25
CA SER A 27 8.82 -20.57 -10.85
C SER A 27 9.31 -20.24 -9.44
N LEU A 28 9.18 -21.16 -8.49
CA LEU A 28 9.68 -21.01 -7.11
C LEU A 28 11.22 -20.87 -7.08
N LYS A 29 11.94 -21.63 -7.89
CA LYS A 29 13.41 -21.58 -7.97
C LYS A 29 13.93 -20.29 -8.61
N SER A 30 13.16 -19.69 -9.52
CA SER A 30 13.53 -18.46 -10.24
C SER A 30 13.43 -17.17 -9.41
N GLY A 31 12.81 -17.22 -8.22
CA GLY A 31 12.79 -16.09 -7.27
C GLY A 31 11.99 -14.85 -7.71
N CYS A 32 11.48 -14.82 -8.94
CA CYS A 32 10.56 -13.81 -9.45
C CYS A 32 9.17 -14.45 -9.57
N LEU A 33 8.33 -14.25 -8.55
CA LEU A 33 6.93 -14.67 -8.65
C LEU A 33 6.20 -13.68 -9.57
N ASN A 34 5.57 -14.19 -10.62
CA ASN A 34 4.65 -13.39 -11.44
C ASN A 34 3.55 -12.78 -10.55
N ALA A 35 3.12 -11.54 -10.83
CA ALA A 35 2.13 -10.81 -10.04
C ALA A 35 0.86 -11.62 -9.72
N ASN A 36 0.41 -12.46 -10.66
CA ASN A 36 -0.76 -13.32 -10.49
C ASN A 36 -0.56 -14.43 -9.43
N VAL A 37 0.65 -14.95 -9.28
CA VAL A 37 0.97 -16.00 -8.30
C VAL A 37 1.11 -15.41 -6.90
N ILE A 38 1.59 -14.17 -6.79
CA ILE A 38 1.60 -13.41 -5.54
C ILE A 38 0.17 -13.14 -5.06
N ALA A 39 -0.71 -12.70 -5.96
CA ALA A 39 -2.13 -12.50 -5.64
C ALA A 39 -2.81 -13.79 -5.18
N LEU A 40 -2.54 -14.91 -5.85
CA LEU A 40 -3.04 -16.24 -5.44
C LEU A 40 -2.51 -16.66 -4.07
N LYS A 41 -1.22 -16.42 -3.78
CA LYS A 41 -0.63 -16.68 -2.46
C LYS A 41 -1.31 -15.87 -1.36
N GLN A 42 -1.59 -14.59 -1.62
CA GLN A 42 -2.29 -13.71 -0.68
C GLN A 42 -3.73 -14.18 -0.43
N ILE A 43 -4.44 -14.65 -1.46
CA ILE A 43 -5.77 -15.23 -1.32
C ILE A 43 -5.71 -16.53 -0.50
N VAL A 44 -4.73 -17.40 -0.74
CA VAL A 44 -4.53 -18.63 0.03
C VAL A 44 -4.21 -18.33 1.49
N GLU A 45 -3.30 -17.38 1.76
CA GLU A 45 -2.96 -16.94 3.13
C GLU A 45 -4.15 -16.34 3.87
N TYR A 46 -5.05 -15.65 3.15
CA TYR A 46 -6.31 -15.15 3.71
C TYR A 46 -7.32 -16.26 4.01
N LEU A 47 -7.32 -17.34 3.20
CA LEU A 47 -8.23 -18.46 3.34
C LEU A 47 -7.76 -19.53 4.34
N THR A 48 -6.48 -19.54 4.75
CA THR A 48 -5.95 -20.43 5.79
C THR A 48 -5.58 -19.69 7.08
N PRO A 49 -6.53 -19.43 7.99
CA PRO A 49 -6.26 -18.75 9.26
C PRO A 49 -5.92 -19.76 10.37
N GLN A 50 -4.80 -20.49 10.31
CA GLN A 50 -4.23 -21.26 11.44
C GLN A 50 -2.73 -21.47 11.13
N THR A 51 -1.76 -20.79 11.75
CA THR A 51 -1.39 -20.85 13.17
C THR A 51 -0.72 -19.53 13.61
N ARG A 52 -1.38 -18.80 14.49
CA ARG A 52 -0.70 -17.91 15.44
C ARG A 52 -0.32 -18.76 16.66
N LEU A 53 0.97 -19.01 16.86
CA LEU A 53 1.52 -19.32 18.18
C LEU A 53 2.68 -18.35 18.40
N GLY A 54 2.49 -17.48 19.39
CA GLY A 54 3.47 -16.47 19.79
C GLY A 54 4.55 -17.03 20.73
N SER A 55 5.26 -16.07 21.30
CA SER A 55 6.17 -16.15 22.46
C SER A 55 7.67 -16.28 22.16
N SER A 56 8.35 -15.14 22.35
CA SER A 56 9.52 -14.95 23.22
C SER A 56 10.40 -16.15 23.61
N ALA A 57 11.71 -15.95 23.42
CA ALA A 57 12.85 -16.40 24.24
C ALA A 57 13.00 -17.90 24.54
N PHE A 58 14.13 -18.50 24.09
CA PHE A 58 15.13 -19.14 24.96
C PHE A 58 16.21 -19.83 24.10
N THR A 59 17.45 -19.40 24.30
CA THR A 59 18.68 -20.07 23.86
C THR A 59 18.86 -21.41 24.57
N ARG A 60 19.06 -22.51 23.83
CA ARG A 60 20.04 -23.59 24.13
C ARG A 60 19.89 -24.79 23.19
N GLY A 61 21.03 -25.26 22.64
CA GLY A 61 21.25 -26.68 22.32
C GLY A 61 21.27 -27.07 20.84
N THR A 62 22.46 -27.02 20.23
CA THR A 62 22.86 -27.92 19.12
C THR A 62 23.14 -29.34 19.66
N PRO A 63 23.18 -30.39 18.81
CA PRO A 63 24.40 -30.74 18.04
C PRO A 63 24.11 -31.05 16.55
N LEU A 64 24.87 -30.46 15.61
CA LEU A 64 25.99 -31.07 14.88
C LEU A 64 25.63 -32.34 14.08
N PHE A 65 25.44 -32.20 12.76
CA PHE A 65 26.10 -33.08 11.79
C PHE A 65 26.22 -32.39 10.41
N LEU A 66 27.48 -32.29 9.98
CA LEU A 66 28.03 -32.02 8.64
C LEU A 66 27.81 -30.65 7.96
N GLN A 67 28.82 -29.83 8.20
CA GLN A 67 29.29 -28.70 7.41
C GLN A 67 30.31 -29.18 6.36
N PHE A 68 30.26 -28.65 5.13
CA PHE A 68 31.40 -28.25 4.28
C PHE A 68 30.81 -27.50 3.05
N CYS A 69 30.72 -26.17 3.09
CA CYS A 69 31.69 -25.19 2.58
C CYS A 69 31.79 -25.13 1.05
N VAL A 70 31.22 -24.10 0.41
CA VAL A 70 31.93 -23.26 -0.60
C VAL A 70 31.35 -21.83 -0.65
N ALA A 71 32.23 -20.89 -0.29
CA ALA A 71 32.43 -19.54 -0.82
C ALA A 71 31.37 -18.41 -0.75
N TRP A 72 31.90 -17.30 -0.19
CA TRP A 72 31.77 -15.90 -0.63
C TRP A 72 30.63 -15.04 -0.07
N LYS A 73 30.84 -14.59 1.16
CA LYS A 73 30.92 -13.18 1.58
C LYS A 73 30.35 -12.13 0.60
N VAL A 74 29.03 -12.03 0.53
CA VAL A 74 28.29 -10.76 0.52
C VAL A 74 27.09 -10.95 1.44
N SER A 75 27.25 -10.65 2.72
CA SER A 75 26.11 -10.44 3.62
C SER A 75 25.45 -9.11 3.25
N PHE A 76 24.78 -9.09 2.10
CA PHE A 76 23.59 -8.27 1.97
C PHE A 76 22.54 -9.06 2.74
N THR A 77 22.28 -8.66 3.98
CA THR A 77 21.04 -8.98 4.67
C THR A 77 19.93 -8.54 3.73
N ARG A 78 19.51 -9.44 2.83
CA ARG A 78 18.25 -9.33 2.12
C ARG A 78 17.24 -9.46 3.24
N SER A 79 16.88 -8.28 3.75
CA SER A 79 15.92 -8.10 4.81
C SER A 79 14.81 -9.09 4.55
N SER A 80 14.57 -9.94 5.54
CA SER A 80 13.33 -10.68 5.65
C SER A 80 12.26 -9.76 5.09
N CYS A 81 11.65 -10.14 3.96
CA CYS A 81 10.44 -9.51 3.50
C CYS A 81 9.41 -9.88 4.56
N ALA A 82 9.48 -9.19 5.71
CA ALA A 82 8.41 -9.06 6.63
C ALA A 82 7.27 -8.60 5.75
N THR A 83 6.30 -9.48 5.55
CA THR A 83 5.10 -9.22 4.76
C THR A 83 4.51 -7.94 5.32
N VAL A 84 4.82 -6.79 4.72
CA VAL A 84 4.22 -5.53 5.11
C VAL A 84 2.74 -5.75 4.85
N PRO A 85 1.87 -5.62 5.86
CA PRO A 85 0.44 -5.81 5.65
C PRO A 85 0.03 -4.86 4.52
N VAL A 86 -0.52 -5.41 3.44
CA VAL A 86 -0.94 -4.61 2.29
C VAL A 86 -2.15 -3.79 2.74
N VAL A 87 -1.91 -2.52 3.04
CA VAL A 87 -2.99 -1.60 3.40
C VAL A 87 -3.73 -1.22 2.11
N PRO A 88 -5.05 -1.47 2.02
CA PRO A 88 -5.82 -1.13 0.83
C PRO A 88 -5.91 0.39 0.66
N ILE A 89 -5.68 0.86 -0.56
CA ILE A 89 -5.80 2.30 -0.89
C ILE A 89 -7.26 2.75 -0.76
N ASN A 90 -8.19 1.95 -1.27
CA ASN A 90 -9.63 2.20 -1.19
C ASN A 90 -10.24 1.33 -0.08
N ASP A 91 -10.27 1.88 1.13
CA ASP A 91 -10.78 1.24 2.34
C ASP A 91 -12.14 1.83 2.79
N LEU A 92 -12.78 2.65 1.95
CA LEU A 92 -14.06 3.28 2.23
C LEU A 92 -15.15 2.20 2.43
N ARG A 93 -15.56 1.97 3.68
CA ARG A 93 -16.63 1.02 4.05
C ARG A 93 -18.03 1.62 3.81
N ALA A 94 -19.05 0.75 3.76
CA ALA A 94 -20.45 1.13 3.56
C ALA A 94 -20.94 2.25 4.50
N VAL A 95 -20.46 2.27 5.75
CA VAL A 95 -20.78 3.30 6.75
C VAL A 95 -20.25 4.67 6.34
N GLN A 96 -19.04 4.74 5.77
CA GLN A 96 -18.45 5.99 5.28
C GLN A 96 -18.89 6.35 3.85
N LEU A 97 -19.55 5.42 3.16
CA LEU A 97 -20.08 5.67 1.82
C LEU A 97 -21.22 6.68 1.80
N GLY A 98 -21.97 6.78 2.90
CA GLY A 98 -23.07 7.73 3.07
C GLY A 98 -22.62 9.13 3.52
N SER A 99 -21.44 9.27 4.14
CA SER A 99 -20.97 10.58 4.63
C SER A 99 -20.31 11.43 3.55
N TYR A 100 -19.80 10.81 2.48
CA TYR A 100 -19.06 11.50 1.42
C TYR A 100 -19.86 11.57 0.12
N VAL A 101 -19.83 12.73 -0.52
CA VAL A 101 -20.38 12.91 -1.87
C VAL A 101 -19.62 12.01 -2.86
N LYS A 102 -20.30 11.49 -3.89
CA LYS A 102 -19.70 10.59 -4.90
C LYS A 102 -18.40 11.15 -5.49
N GLY A 103 -18.34 12.46 -5.76
CA GLY A 103 -17.15 13.15 -6.27
C GLY A 103 -15.99 13.15 -5.27
N GLU A 104 -16.26 13.46 -4.00
CA GLU A 104 -15.26 13.45 -2.92
C GLU A 104 -14.62 12.07 -2.76
N ARG A 105 -15.42 11.00 -2.78
CA ARG A 105 -14.94 9.62 -2.66
C ARG A 105 -13.90 9.28 -3.73
N LEU A 106 -14.16 9.67 -4.98
CA LEU A 106 -13.25 9.44 -6.09
C LEU A 106 -11.94 10.18 -5.90
N ILE A 107 -12.00 11.44 -5.42
CA ILE A 107 -10.82 12.26 -5.17
C ILE A 107 -10.00 11.68 -4.02
N ARG A 108 -10.63 11.24 -2.93
CA ARG A 108 -9.96 10.56 -1.81
C ARG A 108 -9.18 9.33 -2.28
N CYS A 109 -9.80 8.47 -3.08
CA CYS A 109 -9.11 7.31 -3.64
C CYS A 109 -7.94 7.69 -4.54
N LYS A 110 -8.13 8.68 -5.44
CA LYS A 110 -7.07 9.16 -6.34
C LYS A 110 -5.91 9.77 -5.56
N LEU A 111 -6.20 10.60 -4.57
CA LEU A 111 -5.19 11.24 -3.74
C LEU A 111 -4.40 10.19 -2.95
N ALA A 112 -5.08 9.23 -2.32
CA ALA A 112 -4.43 8.11 -1.64
C ALA A 112 -3.54 7.30 -2.61
N SER A 113 -3.97 7.08 -3.86
CA SER A 113 -3.12 6.45 -4.89
C SER A 113 -1.88 7.28 -5.21
N VAL A 114 -1.99 8.61 -5.30
CA VAL A 114 -0.84 9.50 -5.55
C VAL A 114 0.18 9.38 -4.43
N TYR A 115 -0.24 9.37 -3.17
CA TYR A 115 0.67 9.14 -2.04
C TYR A 115 1.44 7.81 -2.19
N ARG A 116 0.76 6.72 -2.56
CA ARG A 116 1.42 5.43 -2.82
C ARG A 116 2.41 5.49 -3.97
N LEU A 117 2.07 6.19 -5.05
CA LEU A 117 2.98 6.34 -6.18
C LEU A 117 4.25 7.10 -5.76
N VAL A 118 4.11 8.20 -5.05
CA VAL A 118 5.26 8.99 -4.55
C VAL A 118 6.16 8.15 -3.64
N ASP A 119 5.57 7.28 -2.81
CA ASP A 119 6.31 6.34 -1.98
C ASP A 119 7.05 5.26 -2.82
N ILE A 120 6.37 4.64 -3.79
CA ILE A 120 6.95 3.63 -4.69
C ILE A 120 8.12 4.19 -5.50
N PHE A 121 8.03 5.45 -5.94
CA PHE A 121 9.12 6.13 -6.65
C PHE A 121 10.24 6.63 -5.72
N GLY A 122 10.11 6.46 -4.41
CA GLY A 122 11.12 6.90 -3.44
C GLY A 122 11.27 8.42 -3.35
N TRP A 123 10.24 9.17 -3.75
CA TRP A 123 10.23 10.64 -3.70
C TRP A 123 9.81 11.20 -2.34
N ASN A 124 9.39 10.33 -1.43
CA ASN A 124 9.07 10.74 -0.07
C ASN A 124 10.33 10.85 0.80
N THR A 125 10.50 12.00 1.44
CA THR A 125 11.53 12.29 2.45
C THR A 125 10.88 12.45 3.83
N GLY A 126 10.65 11.33 4.52
CA GLY A 126 10.11 11.32 5.89
C GLY A 126 8.60 11.56 5.98
N ILE A 127 8.17 12.34 6.97
CA ILE A 127 6.74 12.59 7.31
C ILE A 127 6.29 14.03 7.03
N ASN A 128 7.20 14.90 6.57
CA ASN A 128 6.96 16.35 6.45
C ASN A 128 6.41 16.76 5.08
N ASN A 129 6.25 15.82 4.15
CA ASN A 129 5.72 16.12 2.83
C ASN A 129 4.19 16.09 2.85
N HIS A 130 3.58 16.95 2.03
CA HIS A 130 2.13 17.10 1.96
C HIS A 130 1.66 17.19 0.51
N ILE A 131 0.50 16.58 0.26
CA ILE A 131 -0.19 16.64 -1.02
C ILE A 131 -1.62 17.03 -0.73
N THR A 132 -2.10 18.10 -1.36
CA THR A 132 -3.45 18.59 -1.11
C THR A 132 -4.29 18.57 -2.36
N ALA A 133 -5.56 18.19 -2.22
CA ALA A 133 -6.50 18.19 -3.34
C ALA A 133 -7.80 18.90 -2.98
N ARG A 134 -8.26 19.77 -3.86
CA ARG A 134 -9.55 20.46 -3.75
C ARG A 134 -10.69 19.48 -4.06
N VAL A 135 -11.70 19.42 -3.20
CA VAL A 135 -12.83 18.48 -3.31
C VAL A 135 -13.85 18.94 -4.35
N SER A 136 -14.25 20.20 -4.30
CA SER A 136 -15.22 20.80 -5.20
C SER A 136 -14.67 22.10 -5.79
N ARG A 137 -15.11 22.48 -6.98
CA ARG A 137 -14.70 23.76 -7.59
C ARG A 137 -15.35 24.94 -6.88
N ASP A 138 -16.56 24.74 -6.36
CA ASP A 138 -17.40 25.81 -5.83
C ASP A 138 -17.26 25.97 -4.30
N ALA A 139 -16.52 25.08 -3.65
CA ALA A 139 -16.31 25.10 -2.21
C ALA A 139 -14.82 25.07 -1.87
N ASP A 140 -14.42 25.86 -0.87
CA ASP A 140 -13.06 25.88 -0.33
C ASP A 140 -12.83 24.72 0.66
N GLU A 141 -13.05 23.51 0.17
CA GLU A 141 -12.83 22.26 0.88
C GLU A 141 -11.67 21.49 0.26
N TYR A 142 -10.74 21.06 1.11
CA TYR A 142 -9.50 20.43 0.69
C TYR A 142 -9.25 19.14 1.45
N LEU A 143 -8.59 18.19 0.81
CA LEU A 143 -8.12 16.94 1.39
C LEU A 143 -6.61 17.01 1.62
N ILE A 144 -6.17 16.56 2.78
CA ILE A 144 -4.76 16.49 3.17
C ILE A 144 -4.49 15.20 3.95
N ASN A 145 -3.23 14.74 3.96
CA ASN A 145 -2.78 13.70 4.87
C ASN A 145 -2.83 14.17 6.34
N PRO A 146 -3.25 13.30 7.28
CA PRO A 146 -3.04 13.55 8.69
C PRO A 146 -1.55 13.53 9.02
N ILE A 147 -1.19 14.21 10.10
CA ILE A 147 0.19 14.26 10.61
C ILE A 147 0.61 12.88 11.15
N GLY A 148 1.85 12.50 10.90
CA GLY A 148 2.48 11.30 11.49
C GLY A 148 2.28 9.99 10.74
N LEU A 149 1.47 9.95 9.66
CA LEU A 149 1.37 8.78 8.79
C LEU A 149 2.40 8.81 7.67
N LEU A 150 2.99 7.65 7.36
CA LEU A 150 3.81 7.48 6.17
C LEU A 150 2.94 7.37 4.91
N TYR A 151 3.53 7.66 3.76
CA TYR A 151 2.80 7.61 2.49
C TYR A 151 2.33 6.19 2.12
N ASN A 152 3.05 5.16 2.59
CA ASN A 152 2.67 3.75 2.50
C ASN A 152 1.63 3.29 3.54
N GLU A 153 1.14 4.17 4.40
CA GLU A 153 0.06 3.88 5.35
C GLU A 153 -1.22 4.62 4.97
N LEU A 154 -1.11 5.68 4.17
CA LEU A 154 -2.24 6.48 3.72
C LEU A 154 -3.28 5.66 2.94
N THR A 155 -4.53 5.86 3.31
CA THR A 155 -5.74 5.30 2.69
C THR A 155 -6.77 6.40 2.39
N ALA A 156 -7.75 6.09 1.54
CA ALA A 156 -8.82 7.03 1.20
C ALA A 156 -9.64 7.48 2.42
N SER A 157 -9.84 6.60 3.41
CA SER A 157 -10.55 6.93 4.64
C SER A 157 -9.72 7.77 5.61
N SER A 158 -8.39 7.57 5.63
CA SER A 158 -7.48 8.28 6.55
C SER A 158 -7.33 9.78 6.26
N LEU A 159 -7.62 10.21 5.02
CA LEU A 159 -7.52 11.60 4.61
C LEU A 159 -8.46 12.50 5.40
N VAL A 160 -7.98 13.69 5.74
CA VAL A 160 -8.74 14.69 6.51
C VAL A 160 -9.27 15.75 5.55
N LYS A 161 -10.53 16.16 5.73
CA LYS A 161 -11.12 17.27 4.99
C LYS A 161 -11.08 18.55 5.82
N ILE A 162 -10.58 19.62 5.23
CA ILE A 162 -10.33 20.89 5.90
C ILE A 162 -10.86 22.07 5.07
N ASN A 163 -11.10 23.19 5.73
CA ASN A 163 -11.40 24.46 5.07
C ASN A 163 -10.12 25.26 4.77
N LEU A 164 -10.25 26.44 4.15
CA LEU A 164 -9.12 27.30 3.81
C LEU A 164 -8.32 27.75 5.05
N GLU A 165 -8.99 27.99 6.18
CA GLU A 165 -8.39 28.41 7.45
C GLU A 165 -7.63 27.28 8.18
N GLY A 166 -7.72 26.04 7.68
CA GLY A 166 -7.11 24.85 8.27
C GLY A 166 -7.90 24.24 9.42
N SER A 167 -9.18 24.58 9.57
CA SER A 167 -10.12 23.90 10.46
C SER A 167 -10.59 22.59 9.84
N ILE A 168 -10.65 21.54 10.65
CA ILE A 168 -11.08 20.22 10.21
C ILE A 168 -12.61 20.21 10.08
N LEU A 169 -13.10 19.97 8.86
CA LEU A 169 -14.53 19.83 8.56
C LEU A 169 -15.00 18.39 8.74
N VAL A 170 -14.21 17.44 8.24
CA VAL A 170 -14.49 16.02 8.38
C VAL A 170 -13.20 15.29 8.72
N GLN A 171 -13.23 14.61 9.85
CA GLN A 171 -12.13 13.79 10.30
C GLN A 171 -12.03 12.50 9.48
N GLY A 172 -10.79 12.06 9.24
CA GLY A 172 -10.54 10.76 8.62
C GLY A 172 -10.88 9.59 9.55
N SER A 173 -10.60 8.38 9.12
CA SER A 173 -10.68 7.18 9.96
C SER A 173 -9.67 7.16 11.10
N VAL A 174 -8.61 7.96 10.97
CA VAL A 174 -7.56 8.09 11.97
C VAL A 174 -7.78 9.39 12.72
N ASP A 175 -7.84 9.32 14.05
CA ASP A 175 -8.02 10.45 14.95
C ASP A 175 -6.70 11.22 15.14
N LEU A 176 -6.17 11.72 14.02
CA LEU A 176 -4.94 12.51 13.94
C LEU A 176 -5.24 13.88 13.33
N GLY A 177 -4.51 14.88 13.80
CA GLY A 177 -4.62 16.24 13.31
C GLY A 177 -3.93 16.46 11.96
N ILE A 178 -3.87 17.73 11.54
CA ILE A 178 -3.12 18.16 10.36
C ILE A 178 -1.89 18.97 10.80
N ASP A 179 -0.85 18.97 9.98
CA ASP A 179 0.21 19.97 10.15
C ASP A 179 -0.26 21.33 9.60
N ARG A 180 -0.53 22.26 10.51
CA ARG A 180 -1.03 23.59 10.16
C ARG A 180 0.00 24.42 9.43
N GLN A 181 1.29 24.25 9.73
CA GLN A 181 2.36 25.06 9.12
C GLN A 181 2.49 24.73 7.63
N SER A 182 2.59 23.45 7.32
CA SER A 182 2.63 22.99 5.92
C SER A 182 1.34 23.31 5.17
N TRP A 183 0.18 23.22 5.83
CA TRP A 183 -1.10 23.61 5.21
C TRP A 183 -1.12 25.07 4.76
N MET A 184 -0.58 26.01 5.54
CA MET A 184 -0.63 27.44 5.21
C MET A 184 -0.03 27.78 3.84
N LEU A 185 1.04 27.08 3.43
CA LEU A 185 1.63 27.25 2.10
C LEU A 185 0.68 26.77 0.99
N HIS A 186 0.04 25.61 1.17
CA HIS A 186 -0.94 25.11 0.22
C HIS A 186 -2.19 26.00 0.16
N ALA A 187 -2.63 26.53 1.32
CA ALA A 187 -3.77 27.43 1.41
C ALA A 187 -3.52 28.73 0.63
N ALA A 188 -2.33 29.31 0.73
CA ALA A 188 -1.95 30.51 -0.02
C ALA A 188 -1.97 30.30 -1.54
N VAL A 189 -1.52 29.13 -2.00
CA VAL A 189 -1.56 28.81 -3.44
C VAL A 189 -2.99 28.53 -3.90
N HIS A 190 -3.76 27.75 -3.15
CA HIS A 190 -5.16 27.46 -3.49
C HIS A 190 -6.05 28.71 -3.48
N SER A 191 -5.79 29.68 -2.59
CA SER A 191 -6.52 30.94 -2.56
C SER A 191 -6.14 31.86 -3.72
N ALA A 192 -4.86 31.92 -4.08
CA ALA A 192 -4.39 32.71 -5.21
C ALA A 192 -4.77 32.11 -6.58
N ARG A 193 -4.91 30.78 -6.64
CA ARG A 193 -5.14 30.02 -7.88
C ARG A 193 -6.32 29.06 -7.74
N PRO A 194 -7.57 29.54 -7.90
CA PRO A 194 -8.77 28.70 -7.80
C PRO A 194 -8.86 27.64 -8.91
N ASP A 195 -8.11 27.79 -10.00
CA ASP A 195 -8.01 26.80 -11.08
C ASP A 195 -7.19 25.56 -10.69
N VAL A 196 -6.30 25.69 -9.70
CA VAL A 196 -5.46 24.58 -9.21
C VAL A 196 -6.28 23.67 -8.31
N ARG A 197 -6.26 22.37 -8.65
CA ARG A 197 -7.02 21.34 -7.91
C ARG A 197 -6.16 20.43 -7.06
N CYS A 198 -4.87 20.31 -7.36
CA CYS A 198 -3.96 19.44 -6.63
C CYS A 198 -2.60 20.11 -6.55
N ILE A 199 -1.99 20.10 -5.37
CA ILE A 199 -0.65 20.62 -5.12
C ILE A 199 0.14 19.51 -4.47
N ILE A 200 1.29 19.19 -5.07
CA ILE A 200 2.23 18.18 -4.58
C ILE A 200 3.47 18.92 -4.10
N HIS A 201 3.76 18.85 -2.81
CA HIS A 201 5.01 19.34 -2.24
C HIS A 201 5.97 18.17 -2.05
N LEU A 202 7.16 18.25 -2.64
CA LEU A 202 8.21 17.24 -2.52
C LEU A 202 9.52 17.92 -2.12
N SER A 203 10.22 17.34 -1.16
CA SER A 203 11.56 17.76 -0.74
C SER A 203 12.60 16.71 -1.14
N THR A 204 12.62 16.30 -2.41
CA THR A 204 13.63 15.34 -2.91
C THR A 204 14.97 16.04 -3.09
N SER A 205 16.07 15.34 -2.80
CA SER A 205 17.42 15.90 -2.96
C SER A 205 17.70 16.43 -4.37
N ALA A 206 17.21 15.73 -5.39
CA ALA A 206 17.33 16.15 -6.79
C ALA A 206 16.57 17.44 -7.14
N ALA A 207 15.52 17.78 -6.39
CA ALA A 207 14.75 19.01 -6.60
C ALA A 207 15.32 20.20 -5.80
N VAL A 208 16.07 19.92 -4.73
CA VAL A 208 16.66 20.93 -3.83
C VAL A 208 18.10 21.29 -4.23
N ALA A 209 18.82 20.36 -4.87
CA ALA A 209 20.22 20.52 -5.30
C ALA A 209 20.38 21.46 -6.50
#